data_AF-A0A2E1V2P4-F1
#
_entry.id   AF-A0A2E1V2P4-F1
#
_cell.length_a   1.000
_cell.length_b   1.000
_cell.length_c   1.000
_cell.angle_alpha   90.00
_cell.angle_beta   90.00
_cell.angle_gamma   90.00
#
_symmetry.space_group_name_H-M   'P 1'
#
loop_
_entity.id
_entity.type
_entity.pdbx_description
1 polymer ?
#
loop_
_entity_poly.entity_id
_entity_poly.type
_entity_poly.pdbx_seq_one_letter_code
_entity_poly.pdbx_strand_id
1 'polypeptide(L)'
;MMVETFETIGVGQWFRYLTGIIEVGGAALLWVPRRQGYGAAVLGGTMVGAVLAHLFVLGAASTLPAVVLGLLSAFVLWSYRDQVPVLSRIG
;
A
#
# COMPACT_ATOMS: atom_id res chain seq x y z
N MET A 1 -10.53 6.77 16.37
CA MET A 1 -9.72 7.02 15.15
C MET A 1 -9.28 5.74 14.45
N MET A 2 -8.09 5.13 14.60
CA MET A 2 -7.73 3.95 13.76
C MET A 2 -8.43 2.63 14.12
N VAL A 3 -8.63 2.36 15.41
CA VAL A 3 -9.41 1.17 15.85
C VAL A 3 -10.82 1.24 15.28
N GLU A 4 -11.44 2.42 15.42
CA GLU A 4 -12.78 2.75 14.91
C GLU A 4 -12.87 2.70 13.39
N THR A 5 -11.89 3.25 12.65
CA THR A 5 -11.86 3.13 11.18
C THR A 5 -11.92 1.67 10.73
N PHE A 6 -11.10 0.81 11.34
CA PHE A 6 -11.09 -0.62 11.00
C PHE A 6 -12.29 -1.39 11.57
N GLU A 7 -12.93 -0.88 12.61
CA GLU A 7 -14.20 -1.39 13.11
C GLU A 7 -15.33 -1.09 12.12
N THR A 8 -15.37 0.10 11.52
CA THR A 8 -16.28 0.46 10.43
C THR A 8 -16.10 -0.42 9.19
N ILE A 9 -14.87 -0.87 8.90
CA ILE A 9 -14.62 -1.84 7.83
C ILE A 9 -15.31 -3.20 8.10
N GLY A 10 -15.54 -3.56 9.36
CA GLY A 10 -16.35 -4.73 9.75
C GLY A 10 -15.67 -6.10 9.61
N VAL A 11 -14.40 -6.15 9.20
CA VAL A 11 -13.62 -7.41 9.04
C VAL A 11 -12.97 -7.86 10.36
N GLY A 12 -12.97 -6.98 11.38
CA GLY A 12 -12.39 -7.21 12.70
C GLY A 12 -10.97 -6.68 12.86
N GLN A 13 -10.53 -6.51 14.11
CA GLN A 13 -9.26 -5.83 14.43
C GLN A 13 -8.01 -6.58 13.97
N TRP A 14 -8.08 -7.89 13.74
CA TRP A 14 -6.96 -8.67 13.18
C TRP A 14 -6.52 -8.11 11.81
N PHE A 15 -7.47 -7.62 11.00
CA PHE A 15 -7.18 -7.03 9.70
C PHE A 15 -6.33 -5.76 9.84
N ARG A 16 -6.60 -4.94 10.86
CA ARG A 16 -5.78 -3.76 11.17
C ARG A 16 -4.33 -4.14 11.47
N TYR A 17 -4.12 -5.18 12.27
CA TYR A 17 -2.77 -5.66 12.58
C TYR A 17 -2.07 -6.22 11.34
N LEU A 18 -2.78 -6.98 10.50
CA LEU A 18 -2.25 -7.47 9.23
C LEU A 18 -1.83 -6.32 8.31
N THR A 19 -2.71 -5.33 8.09
CA THR A 19 -2.40 -4.16 7.27
C THR A 19 -1.19 -3.41 7.82
N GLY A 20 -1.14 -3.17 9.12
CA GLY A 20 0.00 -2.48 9.75
C GLY A 20 1.31 -3.25 9.61
N ILE A 21 1.30 -4.59 9.73
CA ILE A 21 2.50 -5.42 9.50
C ILE A 21 2.96 -5.33 8.05
N ILE A 22 2.03 -5.36 7.09
CA ILE A 22 2.33 -5.21 5.66
C ILE A 22 2.91 -3.83 5.36
N GLU A 23 2.34 -2.77 5.92
CA GLU A 23 2.82 -1.39 5.70
C GLU A 23 4.21 -1.18 6.32
N VAL A 24 4.44 -1.62 7.55
CA VAL A 24 5.76 -1.53 8.20
C VAL A 24 6.79 -2.39 7.47
N GLY A 25 6.43 -3.61 7.07
CA GLY A 25 7.32 -4.49 6.31
C GLY A 25 7.65 -3.93 4.92
N GLY A 26 6.64 -3.42 4.21
CA GLY A 26 6.80 -2.76 2.91
C GLY A 26 7.67 -1.51 3.01
N ALA A 27 7.45 -0.68 4.03
CA ALA A 27 8.31 0.46 4.32
C ALA A 27 9.74 0.00 4.60
N ALA A 28 9.96 -0.98 5.47
CA ALA A 28 11.31 -1.50 5.75
C ALA A 28 12.03 -1.99 4.48
N LEU A 29 11.33 -2.62 3.54
CA LEU A 29 11.90 -3.06 2.26
C LEU A 29 12.39 -1.88 1.39
N LEU A 30 11.79 -0.70 1.49
CA LEU A 30 12.28 0.50 0.77
C LEU A 30 13.68 0.94 1.23
N TRP A 31 14.07 0.63 2.46
CA TRP A 31 15.40 0.94 2.98
C TRP A 31 16.43 -0.17 2.73
N VAL A 32 16.01 -1.34 2.29
CA VAL A 32 16.94 -2.43 1.97
C VAL A 32 17.43 -2.30 0.53
N PRO A 33 18.75 -2.21 0.30
CA PRO A 33 19.31 -2.13 -1.05
C PRO A 33 18.81 -3.29 -1.93
N ARG A 34 18.41 -2.96 -3.17
CA ARG A 34 17.91 -3.91 -4.18
C ARG A 34 16.53 -4.52 -3.87
N ARG A 35 15.78 -3.99 -2.90
CA ARG A 35 14.42 -4.44 -2.55
C ARG A 35 13.35 -3.36 -2.62
N GLN A 36 13.71 -2.15 -3.07
CA GLN A 36 12.81 -1.01 -3.18
C GLN A 36 11.61 -1.29 -4.09
N GLY A 37 11.83 -1.96 -5.22
CA GLY A 37 10.74 -2.34 -6.14
C GLY A 37 9.72 -3.24 -5.46
N TYR A 38 10.16 -4.23 -4.68
CA TYR A 38 9.25 -5.11 -3.93
C TYR A 38 8.51 -4.36 -2.81
N GLY A 39 9.21 -3.52 -2.06
CA GLY A 39 8.59 -2.69 -1.02
C GLY A 39 7.51 -1.78 -1.60
N ALA A 40 7.81 -1.12 -2.72
CA ALA A 40 6.87 -0.26 -3.43
C ALA A 40 5.68 -1.04 -4.02
N ALA A 41 5.89 -2.26 -4.51
CA ALA A 41 4.80 -3.12 -4.99
C ALA A 41 3.83 -3.51 -3.86
N VAL A 42 4.38 -3.91 -2.70
CA VAL A 42 3.58 -4.27 -1.51
C VAL A 42 2.78 -3.05 -1.03
N LEU A 43 3.43 -1.91 -0.84
CA LEU A 43 2.78 -0.67 -0.40
C LEU A 43 1.73 -0.19 -1.40
N GLY A 44 2.06 -0.22 -2.70
CA GLY A 44 1.11 0.11 -3.77
C GLY A 44 -0.13 -0.79 -3.75
N GLY A 45 0.05 -2.10 -3.57
CA GLY A 45 -1.05 -3.04 -3.40
C GLY A 45 -1.94 -2.73 -2.20
N THR A 46 -1.33 -2.41 -1.05
CA THR A 46 -2.06 -1.97 0.14
C THR A 46 -2.88 -0.71 -0.12
N MET A 47 -2.31 0.27 -0.83
CA MET A 47 -3.02 1.51 -1.17
C MET A 47 -4.20 1.29 -2.09
N VAL A 48 -4.14 0.32 -3.02
CA VAL A 48 -5.31 -0.09 -3.82
C VAL A 48 -6.43 -0.57 -2.90
N GLY A 49 -6.13 -1.44 -1.94
CA GLY A 49 -7.09 -1.89 -0.94
C GLY A 49 -7.66 -0.73 -0.11
N ALA A 50 -6.80 0.20 0.33
CA ALA A 50 -7.21 1.38 1.08
C ALA A 50 -8.17 2.27 0.26
N VAL A 51 -7.87 2.54 -1.01
CA VAL A 51 -8.75 3.30 -1.90
C VAL A 51 -10.11 2.63 -2.02
N LEU A 52 -10.16 1.31 -2.23
CA LEU A 52 -11.43 0.58 -2.29
C LEU A 52 -12.22 0.70 -0.96
N ALA A 53 -11.55 0.54 0.19
CA ALA A 53 -12.19 0.71 1.50
C ALA A 53 -12.76 2.12 1.69
N HIS A 54 -12.06 3.16 1.23
CA HIS A 54 -12.56 4.53 1.29
C HIS A 54 -13.75 4.77 0.37
N LEU A 55 -13.70 4.27 -0.86
CA LEU A 55 -14.78 4.47 -1.83
C LEU A 55 -16.07 3.74 -1.45
N PHE A 56 -15.96 2.54 -0.86
CA PHE A 56 -17.12 1.69 -0.58
C PHE A 56 -17.60 1.71 0.88
N VAL A 57 -16.76 2.10 1.84
CA VAL A 57 -17.08 1.96 3.27
C VAL A 57 -16.84 3.25 4.07
N LEU A 58 -15.66 3.87 3.95
CA LEU A 58 -15.22 4.94 4.86
C LEU A 58 -15.56 6.36 4.36
N GLY A 59 -16.03 6.48 3.12
CA GLY A 59 -16.37 7.74 2.47
C GLY A 59 -15.23 8.33 1.63
N ALA A 60 -15.61 8.89 0.48
CA ALA A 60 -14.66 9.34 -0.54
C ALA A 60 -13.77 10.53 -0.11
N ALA A 61 -14.21 11.35 0.84
CA ALA A 61 -13.48 12.55 1.27
C ALA A 61 -12.10 12.22 1.90
N SER A 62 -11.94 11.03 2.47
CA SER A 62 -10.70 10.58 3.11
C SER A 62 -9.81 9.71 2.20
N THR A 63 -10.13 9.60 0.91
CA THR A 63 -9.39 8.76 -0.06
C THR A 63 -8.05 9.37 -0.49
N LEU A 64 -7.90 10.69 -0.38
CA LEU A 64 -6.77 11.44 -0.92
C LEU A 64 -5.39 10.90 -0.47
N PRO A 65 -5.14 10.63 0.82
CA PRO A 65 -3.84 10.10 1.27
C PRO A 65 -3.49 8.76 0.61
N ALA A 66 -4.47 7.85 0.49
CA ALA A 66 -4.25 6.55 -0.13
C ALA A 66 -3.91 6.67 -1.63
N VAL A 67 -4.55 7.62 -2.33
CA VAL A 67 -4.24 7.90 -3.74
C VAL A 67 -2.82 8.46 -3.89
N VAL A 68 -2.46 9.47 -3.09
CA VAL A 68 -1.15 10.10 -3.17
C VAL A 68 -0.04 9.09 -2.86
N LEU A 69 -0.17 8.33 -1.77
CA LEU A 69 0.79 7.28 -1.42
C LEU A 69 0.83 6.15 -2.45
N GLY A 70 -0.31 5.82 -3.06
CA GLY A 70 -0.40 4.86 -4.15
C GLY A 70 0.38 5.32 -5.39
N LEU A 71 0.25 6.59 -5.77
CA LEU A 71 0.98 7.19 -6.89
C LEU A 71 2.49 7.27 -6.62
N LEU A 72 2.89 7.66 -5.39
CA LEU A 72 4.29 7.65 -4.99
C LEU A 72 4.88 6.23 -5.00
N SER A 73 4.12 5.24 -4.52
CA SER A 73 4.53 3.83 -4.56
C SER A 73 4.66 3.35 -6.01
N ALA A 74 3.74 3.73 -6.90
CA ALA A 74 3.82 3.42 -8.32
C ALA A 74 5.05 4.05 -8.98
N PHE A 75 5.37 5.30 -8.64
CA PHE A 75 6.57 5.99 -9.12
C PHE A 75 7.86 5.28 -8.68
N VAL A 76 7.95 4.90 -7.40
CA VAL A 76 9.11 4.15 -6.88
C VAL A 76 9.21 2.77 -7.54
N LEU A 77 8.08 2.06 -7.66
CA LEU A 77 8.01 0.77 -8.33
C LEU A 77 8.51 0.87 -9.79
N TRP A 78 8.11 1.92 -10.50
CA TRP A 78 8.55 2.18 -11.87
C TRP A 78 10.04 2.52 -11.96
N SER A 79 10.56 3.28 -11.00
CA SER A 79 11.98 3.66 -10.91
C SER A 79 12.90 2.47 -10.61
N TYR A 80 12.40 1.49 -9.86
CA TYR A 80 13.13 0.29 -9.45
C TYR A 80 12.58 -1.00 -10.10
N ARG A 81 11.91 -0.87 -11.25
CA ARG A 81 11.23 -1.99 -11.93
C ARG A 81 12.16 -3.15 -12.28
N ASP A 82 13.44 -2.89 -12.51
CA ASP A 82 14.45 -3.91 -12.79
C ASP A 82 14.65 -4.90 -11.64
N GLN A 83 14.26 -4.53 -10.42
CA GLN A 83 14.30 -5.41 -9.26
C GLN A 83 13.15 -6.44 -9.29
N VAL A 84 12.10 -6.18 -10.05
CA VAL A 84 10.87 -6.98 -10.12
C VAL A 84 10.81 -7.69 -11.49
N PRO A 85 11.02 -9.02 -11.57
CA PRO A 85 11.16 -9.75 -12.85
C PRO A 85 9.98 -9.63 -13.81
N VAL A 86 8.77 -9.38 -13.29
CA VAL A 86 7.57 -9.19 -14.10
C VAL A 86 7.58 -7.82 -14.78
N LEU A 87 8.09 -6.79 -14.11
CA LEU A 87 8.09 -5.40 -14.59
C LEU A 87 9.37 -5.02 -15.34
N SER A 88 10.46 -5.77 -15.14
CA SER A 88 11.73 -5.54 -15.83
C SER A 88 11.66 -5.72 -17.35
N ARG A 89 10.57 -6.32 -17.87
CA ARG A 89 10.33 -6.51 -19.30
C ARG A 89 9.57 -5.35 -19.97
N ILE A 90 9.15 -4.35 -19.20
CA ILE A 90 8.24 -3.27 -19.64
C ILE A 90 9.03 -2.00 -20.05
N GLY A 91 10.33 -2.11 -20.36
CA GLY A 91 11.22 -0.97 -20.67
C GLY A 91 12.03 -1.19 -21.92
#